data_AF-A0A967HG61-F1
#
_entry.id   AF-A0A967HG61-F1
#
_cell.length_a   1.000
_cell.length_b   1.000
_cell.length_c   1.000
_cell.angle_alpha   90.00
_cell.angle_beta   90.00
_cell.angle_gamma   90.00
#
_symmetry.space_group_name_H-M   'P 1'
#
loop_
_entity.id
_entity.type
_entity.pdbx_description
1 polymer ?
#
loop_
_entity_poly.entity_id
_entity_poly.type
_entity_poly.pdbx_seq_one_letter_code
_entity_poly.pdbx_strand_id
1 'polypeptide(L)'
;YRLNVFRVHLPPLRERRGDIPLLIEAALERVRTRLPGDRRPTCSPFAVRLLRSYDWPGNVRELMSVVESAVIRAEGGRVEAQHL
;
A
#
# COMPACT_ATOMS: atom_id res chain seq x y z
N TYR A 1 7.54 -34.13 16.70
CA TYR A 1 8.55 -33.19 16.16
C TYR A 1 8.71 -33.35 14.64
N ARG A 2 7.93 -32.66 13.78
CA ARG A 2 8.09 -32.72 12.30
C ARG A 2 7.71 -31.44 11.53
N LEU A 3 7.74 -30.25 12.15
CA LEU A 3 7.43 -28.98 11.46
C LEU A 3 8.67 -28.27 10.87
N ASN A 4 9.68 -29.02 10.45
CA ASN A 4 10.93 -28.45 9.91
C ASN A 4 11.32 -29.00 8.54
N VAL A 5 10.36 -29.58 7.80
CA VAL A 5 10.62 -30.21 6.50
C VAL A 5 10.71 -29.16 5.38
N PHE A 6 10.11 -27.98 5.55
CA PHE A 6 10.23 -26.87 4.59
C PHE A 6 10.12 -25.52 5.32
N ARG A 7 11.13 -24.66 5.18
CA ARG A 7 11.08 -23.26 5.64
C ARG A 7 10.76 -22.36 4.47
N VAL A 8 9.65 -21.64 4.54
CA VAL A 8 9.34 -20.57 3.59
C VAL A 8 9.94 -19.28 4.13
N HIS A 9 10.93 -18.74 3.43
CA HIS A 9 11.45 -17.41 3.73
C HIS A 9 10.54 -16.37 3.09
N LEU A 10 9.90 -15.54 3.92
CA LEU A 10 9.11 -14.41 3.46
C LEU A 10 9.94 -13.13 3.63
N PRO A 11 10.56 -12.60 2.56
CA PRO A 11 11.38 -11.41 2.70
C PRO A 11 10.52 -10.20 3.13
N PRO A 12 11.10 -9.24 3.86
CA PRO A 12 10.43 -7.99 4.19
C PRO A 12 10.19 -7.14 2.94
N LEU A 13 9.26 -6.19 3.04
CA LEU A 13 8.83 -5.39 1.89
C LEU A 13 9.97 -4.55 1.29
N ARG A 14 10.92 -4.06 2.11
CA ARG A 14 12.12 -3.35 1.64
C ARG A 14 13.01 -4.16 0.69
N GLU A 15 12.99 -5.49 0.78
CA GLU A 15 13.76 -6.38 -0.10
C GLU A 15 12.99 -6.72 -1.39
N ARG A 16 11.70 -6.38 -1.45
CA ARG A 16 10.82 -6.57 -2.61
C ARG A 16 10.05 -5.31 -2.98
N ARG A 17 10.75 -4.17 -3.05
CA ARG A 17 10.14 -2.86 -3.40
C ARG A 17 9.43 -2.84 -4.76
N GLY A 18 9.68 -3.81 -5.63
CA GLY A 18 8.95 -4.00 -6.89
C GLY A 18 7.46 -4.30 -6.71
N ASP A 19 7.05 -4.83 -5.55
CA ASP A 19 5.65 -5.15 -5.26
C ASP A 19 4.84 -3.93 -4.82
N ILE A 20 5.51 -2.85 -4.39
CA ILE A 20 4.86 -1.67 -3.80
C ILE A 20 3.78 -1.07 -4.73
N PRO A 21 4.03 -0.85 -6.04
CA PRO A 21 2.98 -0.35 -6.93
C PRO A 21 1.73 -1.23 -6.96
N LEU A 22 1.91 -2.56 -7.02
CA LEU A 22 0.79 -3.50 -7.04
C LEU A 22 0.01 -3.48 -5.70
N LEU A 23 0.73 -3.37 -4.59
CA LEU A 23 0.12 -3.26 -3.26
C LEU A 23 -0.64 -1.94 -3.08
N ILE A 24 -0.14 -0.84 -3.66
CA ILE A 24 -0.86 0.44 -3.68
C ILE A 24 -2.18 0.29 -4.42
N GLU A 25 -2.18 -0.31 -5.63
CA GLU A 25 -3.41 -0.55 -6.39
C GLU A 25 -4.40 -1.43 -5.61
N ALA A 26 -3.91 -2.48 -4.94
CA ALA A 26 -4.75 -3.33 -4.09
C ALA A 26 -5.37 -2.55 -2.91
N ALA A 27 -4.62 -1.62 -2.30
CA ALA A 27 -5.14 -0.74 -1.26
C ALA A 27 -6.21 0.22 -1.79
N LEU A 28 -5.95 0.87 -2.94
CA LEU A 28 -6.89 1.78 -3.59
C LEU A 28 -8.20 1.07 -3.93
N GLU A 29 -8.12 -0.13 -4.50
CA GLU A 29 -9.29 -0.94 -4.85
C GLU A 29 -10.09 -1.35 -3.61
N ARG A 30 -9.40 -1.72 -2.52
CA ARG A 30 -10.03 -2.06 -1.25
C ARG A 30 -10.78 -0.88 -0.63
N VAL A 31 -10.27 0.34 -0.78
CA VAL A 31 -10.97 1.56 -0.32
C VAL A 31 -12.10 1.93 -1.27
N ARG A 32 -11.90 1.78 -2.59
CA ARG A 32 -12.90 2.08 -3.62
C ARG A 32 -14.25 1.46 -3.31
N THR A 33 -14.27 0.17 -2.96
CA THR A 33 -15.50 -0.58 -2.62
C THR A 33 -16.25 -0.05 -1.38
N ARG A 34 -15.59 0.77 -0.56
CA ARG A 34 -16.13 1.35 0.68
C ARG A 34 -16.48 2.83 0.55
N LEU A 35 -16.07 3.48 -0.54
CA LEU A 35 -16.36 4.89 -0.78
C LEU A 35 -17.79 5.06 -1.34
N PRO A 36 -18.48 6.15 -1.00
CA PRO A 36 -19.77 6.46 -1.60
C PRO A 36 -19.62 6.85 -3.08
N GLY A 37 -20.51 6.32 -3.93
CA GLY A 37 -20.54 6.58 -5.37
C GLY A 37 -19.48 5.80 -6.17
N ASP A 38 -19.28 6.15 -7.45
CA ASP A 38 -18.24 5.55 -8.30
C ASP A 38 -16.90 6.30 -8.20
N ARG A 39 -16.51 6.69 -6.98
CA ARG A 39 -15.21 7.34 -6.75
C ARG A 39 -14.09 6.36 -7.05
N ARG A 40 -13.10 6.79 -7.81
CA ARG A 40 -11.92 5.98 -8.19
C ARG A 40 -10.69 6.65 -7.63
N PRO A 41 -10.28 6.31 -6.39
CA PRO A 41 -9.11 6.92 -5.80
C PRO A 41 -7.87 6.51 -6.61
N THR A 42 -6.95 7.46 -6.80
CA THR A 42 -5.71 7.25 -7.55
C THR A 42 -4.53 7.75 -6.73
N CYS A 43 -3.32 7.33 -7.06
CA CYS A 43 -2.11 7.83 -6.43
C CYS A 43 -1.29 8.63 -7.44
N SER A 44 -0.82 9.82 -7.06
CA SER A 44 0.03 10.61 -7.95
C SER A 44 1.39 9.95 -8.15
N PRO A 45 2.05 10.12 -9.31
CA PRO A 45 3.38 9.55 -9.53
C PRO A 45 4.41 9.97 -8.49
N PHE A 46 4.25 11.16 -7.88
CA PHE A 46 5.13 11.63 -6.82
C PHE A 46 4.86 10.91 -5.50
N ALA A 47 3.59 10.74 -5.12
CA ALA A 47 3.21 9.95 -3.95
C ALA A 47 3.69 8.49 -4.07
N VAL A 48 3.55 7.87 -5.24
CA VAL A 48 4.08 6.51 -5.49
C VAL A 48 5.60 6.45 -5.30
N ARG A 49 6.35 7.46 -5.77
CA ARG A 49 7.81 7.51 -5.55
C ARG A 49 8.17 7.60 -4.07
N LEU A 50 7.45 8.42 -3.29
CA LEU A 50 7.65 8.52 -1.84
C LEU A 50 7.38 7.18 -1.15
N LEU A 51 6.24 6.55 -1.45
CA LEU A 51 5.89 5.23 -0.92
C LEU A 51 6.92 4.15 -1.28
N ARG A 52 7.55 4.23 -2.46
CA ARG A 52 8.63 3.31 -2.85
C ARG A 52 9.97 3.57 -2.13
N SER A 53 10.19 4.79 -1.67
CA SER A 53 11.45 5.19 -1.02
C SER A 53 11.51 4.82 0.46
N TYR A 54 10.36 4.58 1.09
CA TYR A 54 10.28 4.21 2.50
C TYR A 54 10.54 2.72 2.73
N ASP A 55 11.10 2.37 3.90
CA ASP A 55 11.55 1.01 4.23
C ASP A 55 10.45 0.09 4.77
N TRP A 56 9.29 0.63 5.14
CA TRP A 56 8.14 -0.13 5.64
C TRP A 56 8.52 -1.13 6.76
N PRO A 57 8.96 -0.67 7.94
CA PRO A 57 9.25 -1.55 9.09
C PRO A 57 8.04 -2.43 9.48
N GLY A 58 6.81 -1.94 9.28
CA GLY A 58 5.57 -2.70 9.43
C GLY A 58 5.11 -3.46 8.17
N ASN A 59 5.96 -3.54 7.15
CA ASN A 59 5.77 -4.26 5.89
C ASN A 59 4.46 -3.90 5.17
N VAL A 60 3.83 -4.88 4.53
CA VAL A 60 2.59 -4.71 3.74
C VAL A 60 1.47 -4.10 4.58
N ARG A 61 1.36 -4.45 5.86
CA ARG A 61 0.29 -3.94 6.73
C ARG A 61 0.38 -2.43 6.91
N GLU A 62 1.60 -1.93 7.15
CA GLU A 62 1.84 -0.49 7.29
C GLU A 62 1.58 0.23 5.96
N LEU A 63 2.11 -0.28 4.84
CA LEU A 63 1.85 0.28 3.52
C LEU A 63 0.35 0.42 3.24
N MET A 64 -0.41 -0.66 3.42
CA MET A 64 -1.86 -0.66 3.20
C MET A 64 -2.54 0.36 4.11
N SER A 65 -2.21 0.39 5.40
CA SER A 65 -2.81 1.34 6.35
C SER A 65 -2.54 2.80 5.98
N VAL A 66 -1.31 3.12 5.55
CA VAL A 66 -0.93 4.48 5.14
C VAL A 66 -1.70 4.89 3.89
N VAL A 67 -1.74 4.03 2.86
CA VAL A 67 -2.48 4.32 1.62
C VAL A 67 -3.98 4.45 1.89
N GLU A 68 -4.57 3.54 2.67
CA GLU A 68 -5.99 3.62 3.05
C GLU A 68 -6.30 4.95 3.75
N SER A 69 -5.46 5.36 4.71
CA SER A 69 -5.61 6.64 5.42
C SER A 69 -5.42 7.85 4.49
N ALA A 70 -4.47 7.79 3.56
CA ALA A 70 -4.22 8.86 2.61
C ALA A 70 -5.39 9.07 1.64
N VAL A 71 -6.08 7.99 1.23
CA VAL A 71 -7.31 8.10 0.42
C VAL A 71 -8.41 8.82 1.18
N ILE A 72 -8.57 8.56 2.48
CA ILE A 72 -9.55 9.27 3.33
C ILE A 72 -9.21 10.76 3.43
N ARG A 73 -7.92 11.09 3.63
CA ARG A 73 -7.45 12.50 3.65
C ARG A 73 -7.62 13.21 2.30
N ALA A 74 -7.51 12.46 1.21
CA ALA A 74 -7.77 12.94 -0.15
C ALA A 74 -9.27 12.94 -0.51
N GLU A 75 -10.16 12.69 0.46
CA GLU A 75 -11.61 12.61 0.28
C GLU A 75 -12.04 11.62 -0.83
N GLY A 76 -11.31 10.51 -0.99
CA GLY A 76 -11.57 9.51 -2.03
C GLY A 76 -11.13 9.92 -3.44
N GLY A 77 -10.38 11.02 -3.57
CA GLY A 77 -9.82 11.54 -4.82
C GLY A 77 -8.38 11.07 -5.07
N ARG A 78 -7.55 11.98 -5.57
CA ARG A 78 -6.14 11.71 -5.89
C ARG A 78 -5.26 11.88 -4.65
N VAL A 79 -4.55 10.82 -4.26
CA VAL A 79 -3.54 10.84 -3.21
C VAL A 79 -2.29 11.57 -3.73
N GLU A 80 -1.93 12.64 -3.02
CA GLU A 80 -0.73 13.45 -3.26
C GLU A 80 0.21 13.31 -2.06
N ALA A 81 1.45 13.79 -2.20
CA ALA A 81 2.45 13.68 -1.14
C ALA A 81 2.02 14.28 0.20
N GLN A 82 1.20 15.34 0.18
CA GLN A 82 0.68 15.98 1.39
C GLN A 82 -0.34 15.12 2.16
N HIS A 83 -0.88 14.06 1.55
CA HIS A 83 -1.85 13.15 2.17
C HIS A 83 -1.18 11.92 2.81
N LEU A 84 0.12 11.68 2.51
CA LEU A 84 0.91 10.55 3.00
C LEU A 84 1.40 10.76 4.43
#